data_AF-A0A7V9GRB0-F1
#
_entry.id   AF-A0A7V9GRB0-F1
#
_cell.length_a   1.000
_cell.length_b   1.000
_cell.length_c   1.000
_cell.angle_alpha   90.00
_cell.angle_beta   90.00
_cell.angle_gamma   90.00
#
_symmetry.space_group_name_H-M   'P 1'
#
loop_
_entity.id
_entity.type
_entity.pdbx_description
1 polymer ?
#
loop_
_entity_poly.entity_id
_entity_poly.type
_entity_poly.pdbx_seq_one_letter_code
_entity_poly.pdbx_strand_id
1 'polypeptide(L)'
;PLLWALTDLIVTGDPLWSFTGTRDLAAELGRETGLGSVPSVLPRRLGEILRAPELVASVIGFAAGLAYLRSRTLLPAAIAVLNGVAYLVLAAGGLSLLGRYLFLAGAMLALFAALAALGWTALPALHRARRAWKLGGAVVLVAFAVFIPSQVDRLDALRDDIAARDRAQADLLDLVRTPRAAAAIDACGTIYVPNHRPVPELAFWTERSPADIVSAQLTRPGPRGVYVEPVDERVRQLSILDPKDPERFDARVPSGYRLVASNRSWRLLSGRCG
;
A
#
# COMPACT_ATOMS: atom_id res chain seq x y z
N PRO A 1 23.10 -8.99 0.23
CA PRO A 1 23.67 -7.64 0.05
C PRO A 1 24.81 -7.59 -0.98
N LEU A 2 25.88 -8.39 -0.84
CA LEU A 2 27.02 -8.37 -1.78
C LEU A 2 26.63 -8.73 -3.21
N LEU A 3 25.85 -9.81 -3.40
CA LEU A 3 25.35 -10.18 -4.73
C LEU A 3 24.51 -9.07 -5.36
N TRP A 4 23.71 -8.36 -4.56
CA TRP A 4 22.86 -7.29 -5.06
C TRP A 4 23.72 -6.07 -5.45
N ALA A 5 24.64 -5.64 -4.59
CA ALA A 5 25.57 -4.56 -4.93
C ALA A 5 26.43 -4.88 -6.18
N LEU A 6 26.78 -6.17 -6.37
CA LEU A 6 27.51 -6.61 -7.56
C LEU A 6 26.65 -6.58 -8.82
N THR A 7 25.38 -6.97 -8.75
CA THR A 7 24.46 -6.85 -9.89
C THR A 7 24.20 -5.38 -10.24
N ASP A 8 23.99 -4.52 -9.24
CA ASP A 8 23.88 -3.07 -9.42
C ASP A 8 25.12 -2.53 -10.17
N LEU A 9 26.32 -2.86 -9.67
CA LEU A 9 27.58 -2.45 -10.31
C LEU A 9 27.72 -2.95 -11.75
N ILE A 10 27.36 -4.22 -12.03
CA ILE A 10 27.50 -4.80 -13.38
C ILE A 10 26.54 -4.14 -14.38
N VAL A 11 25.32 -3.81 -13.95
CA VAL A 11 24.26 -3.33 -14.86
C VAL A 11 24.33 -1.81 -15.05
N THR A 12 24.63 -1.06 -13.98
CA THR A 12 24.51 0.41 -13.98
C THR A 12 25.83 1.15 -13.73
N GLY A 13 26.88 0.44 -13.32
CA GLY A 13 28.17 1.03 -12.97
C GLY A 13 28.24 1.63 -11.56
N ASP A 14 27.14 1.57 -10.78
CA ASP A 14 27.09 2.04 -9.39
C ASP A 14 26.60 0.90 -8.49
N PRO A 15 27.39 0.42 -7.50
CA PRO A 15 27.01 -0.70 -6.63
C PRO A 15 25.85 -0.39 -5.67
N LEU A 16 25.40 0.86 -5.59
CA LEU A 16 24.31 1.30 -4.73
C LEU A 16 23.12 1.85 -5.54
N TRP A 17 23.11 1.66 -6.86
CA TRP A 17 22.09 2.22 -7.74
C TRP A 17 20.65 1.96 -7.29
N SER A 18 20.33 0.72 -6.91
CA SER A 18 18.98 0.37 -6.47
C SER A 18 18.62 1.04 -5.14
N PHE A 19 19.60 1.25 -4.26
CA PHE A 19 19.40 1.94 -2.99
C PHE A 19 19.19 3.44 -3.18
N THR A 20 20.07 4.11 -3.93
CA THR A 20 19.99 5.55 -4.21
C THR A 20 18.73 5.89 -5.01
N GLY A 21 18.43 5.12 -6.07
CA GLY A 21 17.21 5.29 -6.85
C GLY A 21 15.93 5.15 -6.01
N THR A 22 15.87 4.17 -5.10
CA THR A 22 14.70 4.01 -4.21
C THR A 22 14.57 5.18 -3.22
N ARG A 23 15.69 5.66 -2.68
CA ARG A 23 15.71 6.79 -1.75
C ARG A 23 15.28 8.08 -2.44
N ASP A 24 15.81 8.34 -3.63
CA ASP A 24 15.54 9.57 -4.37
C ASP A 24 14.09 9.59 -4.87
N LEU A 25 13.55 8.44 -5.30
CA LEU A 25 12.12 8.30 -5.61
C LEU A 25 11.22 8.54 -4.39
N ALA A 26 11.62 8.06 -3.21
CA ALA A 26 10.89 8.33 -1.97
C ALA A 26 10.85 9.84 -1.65
N ALA A 27 11.95 10.54 -1.90
CA ALA A 27 12.03 11.99 -1.74
C ALA A 27 11.17 12.73 -2.77
N GLU A 28 11.21 12.34 -4.04
CA GLU A 28 10.39 12.93 -5.11
C GLU A 28 8.89 12.77 -4.85
N LEU A 29 8.48 11.60 -4.35
CA LEU A 29 7.09 11.31 -3.98
C LEU A 29 6.68 11.85 -2.60
N GLY A 30 7.56 12.61 -1.92
CA GLY A 30 7.27 13.20 -0.61
C GLY A 30 6.93 12.18 0.48
N ARG A 31 7.51 10.98 0.40
CA ARG A 31 7.22 9.90 1.36
C ARG A 31 7.89 10.20 2.71
N GLU A 32 7.25 9.73 3.78
CA GLU A 32 7.80 9.80 5.13
C GLU A 32 9.07 8.93 5.22
N THR A 33 10.21 9.55 5.50
CA THR A 33 11.54 8.92 5.60
C THR A 33 12.31 9.44 6.81
N GLY A 34 13.46 8.83 7.12
CA GLY A 34 14.36 9.34 8.15
C GLY A 34 14.00 8.91 9.58
N LEU A 35 14.99 9.01 10.47
CA LEU A 35 14.84 8.64 11.88
C LEU A 35 13.89 9.57 12.64
N GLY A 36 13.83 10.85 12.27
CA GLY A 36 12.96 11.84 12.92
C GLY A 36 11.47 11.55 12.78
N SER A 37 11.06 10.90 11.69
CA SER A 37 9.66 10.52 11.44
C SER A 37 9.26 9.21 12.13
N VAL A 38 10.22 8.42 12.64
CA VAL A 38 9.94 7.11 13.25
C VAL A 38 8.97 7.20 14.43
N PRO A 39 9.11 8.12 15.41
CA PRO A 39 8.20 8.19 16.56
C PRO A 39 6.72 8.44 16.18
N SER A 40 6.47 9.16 15.09
CA SER A 40 5.11 9.49 14.63
C SER A 40 4.55 8.46 13.62
N VAL A 41 5.42 7.77 12.88
CA VAL A 41 5.04 6.81 11.84
C VAL A 41 4.93 5.39 12.40
N LEU A 42 5.89 4.94 13.21
CA LEU A 42 5.95 3.54 13.69
C LEU A 42 4.68 3.11 14.45
N PRO A 43 4.14 3.87 15.43
CA PRO A 43 2.92 3.46 16.13
C PRO A 43 1.72 3.38 15.19
N ARG A 44 1.63 4.31 14.22
CA ARG A 44 0.57 4.33 13.21
C ARG A 44 0.65 3.11 12.30
N ARG A 45 1.84 2.77 11.83
CA ARG A 45 2.08 1.57 11.00
C ARG A 45 1.77 0.27 11.74
N LEU A 46 2.12 0.17 13.03
CA LEU A 46 1.69 -0.96 13.84
C LEU A 46 0.17 -0.99 14.03
N GLY A 47 -0.47 0.18 14.21
CA GLY A 47 -1.93 0.36 14.28
C GLY A 47 -2.69 0.00 12.99
N GLU A 48 -2.02 0.12 11.85
CA GLU A 48 -2.54 -0.31 10.56
C GLU A 48 -2.61 -1.84 10.47
N ILE A 49 -1.64 -2.54 11.07
CA ILE A 49 -1.53 -4.02 11.13
C ILE A 49 -2.43 -4.60 12.24
N LEU A 50 -2.21 -4.17 13.48
CA LEU A 50 -2.96 -4.56 14.67
C LEU A 50 -3.84 -3.39 15.12
N ARG A 51 -5.11 -3.62 15.44
CA ARG A 51 -5.96 -2.53 15.90
C ARG A 51 -5.65 -2.20 17.36
N ALA A 52 -6.24 -1.11 17.83
CA ALA A 52 -6.09 -0.66 19.21
C ALA A 52 -6.33 -1.77 20.26
N PRO A 53 -7.39 -2.60 20.20
CA PRO A 53 -7.60 -3.65 21.19
C PRO A 53 -6.48 -4.70 21.18
N GLU A 54 -5.99 -5.13 20.01
CA GLU A 54 -4.89 -6.10 19.92
C GLU A 54 -3.55 -5.50 20.36
N LEU A 55 -3.30 -4.21 20.08
CA LEU A 55 -2.11 -3.52 20.58
C LEU A 55 -2.12 -3.45 22.11
N VAL A 56 -3.23 -3.08 22.73
CA VAL A 56 -3.36 -3.05 24.20
C VAL A 56 -3.19 -4.46 24.76
N ALA A 57 -3.85 -5.46 24.16
CA ALA A 57 -3.69 -6.86 24.55
C ALA A 57 -2.23 -7.34 24.40
N SER A 58 -1.52 -6.92 23.36
CA SER A 58 -0.12 -7.30 23.15
C SER A 58 0.80 -6.83 24.28
N VAL A 59 0.58 -5.62 24.81
CA VAL A 59 1.34 -5.09 25.94
C VAL A 59 1.05 -5.89 27.21
N ILE A 60 -0.24 -6.16 27.49
CA ILE A 60 -0.65 -6.95 28.66
C ILE A 60 -0.06 -8.36 28.58
N GLY A 61 -0.16 -8.99 27.41
CA GLY A 61 0.33 -10.34 27.19
C GLY A 61 1.83 -10.44 27.22
N PHE A 62 2.56 -9.45 26.69
CA PHE A 62 4.01 -9.37 26.82
C PHE A 62 4.43 -9.27 28.29
N ALA A 63 3.80 -8.39 29.07
CA ALA A 63 4.08 -8.24 30.50
C ALA A 63 3.80 -9.52 31.30
N ALA A 64 2.64 -10.14 31.08
CA ALA A 64 2.27 -11.41 31.71
C ALA A 64 3.19 -12.56 31.27
N GLY A 65 3.54 -12.60 29.99
CA GLY A 65 4.49 -13.56 29.43
C GLY A 65 5.87 -13.43 30.05
N LEU A 66 6.37 -12.21 30.22
CA LEU A 66 7.67 -11.98 30.85
C LEU A 66 7.67 -12.37 32.34
N ALA A 67 6.55 -12.14 33.03
CA ALA A 67 6.40 -12.46 34.45
C ALA A 67 6.29 -13.98 34.71
N TYR A 68 5.58 -14.72 33.87
CA TYR A 68 5.22 -16.12 34.16
C TYR A 68 5.75 -17.15 33.15
N LEU A 69 6.12 -16.74 31.94
CA LEU A 69 6.51 -17.59 30.81
C LEU A 69 7.78 -17.05 30.12
N ARG A 70 8.73 -16.53 30.91
CA ARG A 70 9.90 -15.77 30.43
C ARG A 70 10.64 -16.46 29.28
N SER A 71 11.00 -17.74 29.44
CA SER A 71 11.75 -18.50 28.43
C SER A 71 11.03 -18.60 27.09
N ARG A 72 9.69 -18.63 27.10
CA ARG A 72 8.86 -18.69 25.89
C ARG A 72 8.56 -17.32 25.28
N THR A 73 8.69 -16.25 26.07
CA THR A 73 8.37 -14.87 25.65
C THR A 73 9.57 -14.16 25.05
N LEU A 74 10.80 -14.48 25.49
CA LEU A 74 12.01 -13.78 25.06
C LEU A 74 12.31 -13.95 23.56
N LEU A 75 12.08 -15.12 22.98
CA LEU A 75 12.36 -15.34 21.56
C LEU A 75 11.45 -14.50 20.64
N PRO A 76 10.11 -14.52 20.76
CA PRO A 76 9.24 -13.61 20.03
C PRO A 76 9.58 -12.13 20.25
N ALA A 77 9.96 -11.76 21.48
CA ALA A 77 10.34 -10.39 21.81
C ALA A 77 11.61 -9.97 21.08
N ALA A 78 12.64 -10.83 21.07
CA ALA A 78 13.88 -10.59 20.34
C ALA A 78 13.62 -10.45 18.83
N ILE A 79 12.75 -11.28 18.26
CA ILE A 79 12.35 -11.19 16.85
C ILE A 79 11.67 -9.84 16.56
N ALA A 80 10.73 -9.41 17.41
CA ALA A 80 10.06 -8.12 17.25
C ALA A 80 11.06 -6.95 17.32
N VAL A 81 11.98 -6.98 18.28
CA VAL A 81 13.03 -5.97 18.45
C VAL A 81 13.97 -5.95 17.25
N LEU A 82 14.44 -7.10 16.77
CA LEU A 82 15.31 -7.20 15.59
C LEU A 82 14.63 -6.65 14.34
N ASN A 83 13.33 -6.91 14.15
CA ASN A 83 12.58 -6.31 13.05
C ASN A 83 12.45 -4.79 13.22
N GLY A 84 12.24 -4.28 14.44
CA GLY A 84 12.28 -2.86 14.74
C GLY A 84 13.64 -2.22 14.44
N VAL A 85 14.74 -2.89 14.78
CA VAL A 85 16.10 -2.44 14.43
C VAL A 85 16.29 -2.41 12.91
N ALA A 86 15.86 -3.45 12.19
CA ALA A 86 15.90 -3.45 10.73
C ALA A 86 15.10 -2.28 10.13
N TYR A 87 13.93 -1.97 10.70
CA TYR A 87 13.14 -0.80 10.33
C TYR A 87 13.88 0.53 10.56
N LEU A 88 14.59 0.66 11.68
CA LEU A 88 15.44 1.83 11.97
C LEU A 88 16.61 1.95 10.99
N VAL A 89 17.19 0.84 10.54
CA VAL A 89 18.24 0.85 9.50
C VAL A 89 17.69 1.38 8.17
N LEU A 90 16.47 0.97 7.78
CA LEU A 90 15.80 1.53 6.59
C LEU A 90 15.53 3.03 6.74
N ALA A 91 15.08 3.45 7.93
CA ALA A 91 14.83 4.85 8.25
C ALA A 91 16.12 5.68 8.17
N ALA A 92 17.22 5.18 8.73
CA ALA A 92 18.53 5.82 8.66
C ALA A 92 19.05 5.90 7.21
N GLY A 93 18.70 4.94 6.36
CA GLY A 93 18.98 4.95 4.93
C GLY A 93 18.13 5.94 4.11
N GLY A 94 17.18 6.65 4.73
CA GLY A 94 16.29 7.57 4.02
C GLY A 94 15.24 6.86 3.16
N LEU A 95 14.97 5.57 3.40
CA LEU A 95 13.96 4.82 2.66
C LEU A 95 12.55 5.08 3.22
N SER A 96 11.54 4.84 2.39
CA SER A 96 10.13 5.01 2.74
C SER A 96 9.70 4.17 3.95
N LEU A 97 9.07 4.80 4.94
CA LEU A 97 8.59 4.17 6.17
C LEU A 97 7.21 3.50 5.98
N LEU A 98 7.24 2.25 5.54
CA LEU A 98 6.05 1.48 5.16
C LEU A 98 5.67 0.43 6.22
N GLY A 99 4.36 0.23 6.40
CA GLY A 99 3.84 -0.76 7.34
C GLY A 99 4.31 -2.19 7.06
N ARG A 100 4.53 -2.55 5.79
CA ARG A 100 4.98 -3.90 5.42
C ARG A 100 6.33 -4.31 6.03
N TYR A 101 7.18 -3.35 6.38
CA TYR A 101 8.47 -3.63 7.02
C TYR A 101 8.34 -4.00 8.50
N LEU A 102 7.17 -3.75 9.10
CA LEU A 102 6.84 -4.07 10.49
C LEU A 102 5.94 -5.30 10.61
N PHE A 103 5.65 -6.04 9.53
CA PHE A 103 4.79 -7.22 9.58
C PHE A 103 5.30 -8.28 10.56
N LEU A 104 6.62 -8.49 10.61
CA LEU A 104 7.21 -9.47 11.53
C LEU A 104 7.04 -9.05 13.00
N ALA A 105 7.30 -7.78 13.32
CA ALA A 105 7.00 -7.23 14.65
C ALA A 105 5.50 -7.32 14.97
N GLY A 106 4.63 -6.96 14.04
CA GLY A 106 3.18 -7.08 14.16
C GLY A 106 2.72 -8.51 14.45
N ALA A 107 3.30 -9.51 13.79
CA ALA A 107 3.01 -10.92 14.08
C ALA A 107 3.40 -11.32 15.50
N MET A 108 4.56 -10.87 15.99
CA MET A 108 4.98 -11.14 17.38
C MET A 108 4.07 -10.43 18.40
N LEU A 109 3.65 -9.20 18.12
CA LEU A 109 2.66 -8.50 18.93
C LEU A 109 1.31 -9.23 18.94
N ALA A 110 0.89 -9.81 17.81
CA ALA A 110 -0.31 -10.65 17.73
C ALA A 110 -0.18 -11.91 18.62
N LEU A 111 1.00 -12.53 18.66
CA LEU A 111 1.29 -13.63 19.58
C LEU A 111 1.18 -13.18 21.04
N PHE A 112 1.67 -11.99 21.39
CA PHE A 112 1.48 -11.46 22.73
C PHE A 112 0.01 -11.14 23.03
N ALA A 113 -0.76 -10.63 22.06
CA ALA A 113 -2.19 -10.43 22.23
C ALA A 113 -2.92 -11.77 22.51
N ALA A 114 -2.55 -12.83 21.80
CA ALA A 114 -3.02 -14.18 22.08
C ALA A 114 -2.58 -14.68 23.47
N LEU A 115 -1.36 -14.33 23.91
CA LEU A 115 -0.87 -14.64 25.25
C LEU A 115 -1.67 -13.93 26.35
N ALA A 116 -2.12 -12.70 26.11
CA ALA A 116 -3.02 -12.02 27.04
C ALA A 116 -4.35 -12.77 27.20
N ALA A 117 -4.94 -13.20 26.08
CA ALA A 117 -6.22 -13.92 26.05
C ALA A 117 -6.14 -15.35 26.62
N LEU A 118 -5.08 -16.09 26.28
CA LEU A 118 -5.03 -17.55 26.45
C LEU A 118 -3.80 -18.05 27.23
N GLY A 119 -2.90 -17.17 27.68
CA GLY A 119 -1.66 -17.56 28.35
C GLY A 119 -1.85 -18.31 29.67
N TRP A 120 -3.00 -18.15 30.32
CA TRP A 120 -3.38 -18.92 31.52
C TRP A 120 -3.42 -20.43 31.28
N THR A 121 -3.58 -20.89 30.03
CA THR A 121 -3.57 -22.31 29.66
C THR A 121 -2.21 -22.97 29.83
N ALA A 122 -1.13 -22.18 29.74
CA ALA A 122 0.25 -22.66 29.90
C ALA A 122 0.70 -22.75 31.37
N LEU A 123 -0.10 -22.27 32.34
CA LEU A 123 0.22 -22.33 33.76
C LEU A 123 -0.27 -23.63 34.41
N PRO A 124 0.41 -24.16 35.44
CA PRO A 124 -0.12 -25.27 36.25
C PRO A 124 -1.48 -24.94 36.87
N ALA A 125 -2.34 -25.95 37.06
CA ALA A 125 -3.72 -25.75 37.55
C ALA A 125 -3.78 -25.08 38.94
N LEU A 126 -2.79 -25.36 39.79
CA LEU A 126 -2.69 -24.83 41.16
C LEU A 126 -2.00 -23.46 41.24
N HIS A 127 -1.54 -22.90 40.12
CA HIS A 127 -0.83 -21.62 40.14
C HIS A 127 -1.79 -20.47 40.46
N ARG A 128 -1.52 -19.70 41.52
CA ARG A 128 -2.40 -18.62 42.01
C ARG A 128 -2.76 -17.58 40.95
N ALA A 129 -1.80 -17.23 40.07
CA ALA A 129 -2.03 -16.27 38.99
C ALA A 129 -2.96 -16.79 37.88
N ARG A 130 -3.20 -18.11 37.78
CA ARG A 130 -4.00 -18.71 36.70
C ARG A 130 -5.45 -18.22 36.72
N ARG A 131 -6.06 -18.05 37.90
CA ARG A 131 -7.45 -17.58 38.01
C ARG A 131 -7.59 -16.12 37.58
N ALA A 132 -6.70 -15.25 38.06
CA ALA A 132 -6.68 -13.84 37.68
C ALA A 132 -6.43 -13.67 36.17
N TRP A 133 -5.47 -14.40 35.61
CA TRP A 133 -5.18 -14.36 34.17
C TRP A 133 -6.33 -14.94 33.35
N LYS A 134 -7.01 -16.01 33.81
CA LYS A 134 -8.21 -16.51 33.13
C LYS A 134 -9.31 -15.45 33.05
N LEU A 135 -9.55 -14.70 34.13
CA LEU A 135 -10.52 -13.61 34.15
C LEU A 135 -10.08 -12.46 33.21
N GLY A 136 -8.82 -12.03 33.29
CA GLY A 136 -8.28 -11.00 32.39
C GLY A 136 -8.33 -11.42 30.92
N GLY A 137 -8.00 -12.68 30.62
CA GLY A 137 -8.06 -13.24 29.28
C GLY A 137 -9.49 -13.31 28.75
N ALA A 138 -10.48 -13.63 29.59
CA ALA A 138 -11.89 -13.56 29.23
C ALA A 138 -12.31 -12.12 28.88
N VAL A 139 -11.85 -11.11 29.62
CA VAL A 139 -12.10 -9.70 29.30
C VAL A 139 -11.50 -9.33 27.94
N VAL A 140 -10.27 -9.76 27.65
CA VAL A 140 -9.63 -9.55 26.34
C VAL A 140 -10.43 -10.20 25.21
N LEU A 141 -10.90 -11.44 25.40
CA LEU A 141 -11.71 -12.14 24.40
C LEU A 141 -13.06 -11.45 24.15
N VAL A 142 -13.72 -10.97 25.22
CA VAL A 142 -14.95 -10.19 25.11
C VAL A 142 -14.69 -8.89 24.36
N ALA A 143 -13.58 -8.20 24.66
CA ALA A 143 -13.19 -7.01 23.91
C ALA A 143 -13.02 -7.34 22.42
N PHE A 144 -12.27 -8.39 22.05
CA PHE A 144 -12.16 -8.79 20.65
C PHE A 144 -13.52 -9.09 20.02
N ALA A 145 -14.40 -9.81 20.71
CA ALA A 145 -15.75 -10.12 20.23
C ALA A 145 -16.59 -8.86 19.95
N VAL A 146 -16.53 -7.85 20.83
CA VAL A 146 -17.22 -6.56 20.64
C VAL A 146 -16.72 -5.82 19.40
N PHE A 147 -15.45 -5.97 19.04
CA PHE A 147 -14.88 -5.33 17.85
C PHE A 147 -15.11 -6.12 16.55
N ILE A 148 -15.60 -7.37 16.59
CA ILE A 148 -15.83 -8.21 15.39
C ILE A 148 -16.68 -7.51 14.33
N PRO A 149 -17.86 -6.91 14.63
CA PRO A 149 -18.71 -6.30 13.60
C PRO A 149 -17.96 -5.23 12.79
N SER A 150 -17.21 -4.35 13.47
CA SER A 150 -16.39 -3.34 12.82
C SER A 150 -15.32 -3.91 11.88
N GLN A 151 -14.80 -5.11 12.19
CA GLN A 151 -13.83 -5.78 11.32
C GLN A 151 -14.50 -6.41 10.10
N VAL A 152 -15.71 -6.92 10.25
CA VAL A 152 -16.52 -7.48 9.15
C VAL A 152 -16.92 -6.37 8.18
N ASP A 153 -17.52 -5.29 8.66
CA ASP A 153 -17.95 -4.15 7.82
C ASP A 153 -16.77 -3.60 7.02
N ARG A 154 -15.60 -3.52 7.65
CA ARG A 154 -14.36 -3.09 7.00
C ARG A 154 -13.87 -4.08 5.95
N LEU A 155 -13.96 -5.37 6.22
CA LEU A 155 -13.55 -6.41 5.27
C LEU A 155 -14.43 -6.36 4.02
N ASP A 156 -15.73 -6.17 4.20
CA ASP A 156 -16.67 -6.06 3.09
C ASP A 156 -16.46 -4.76 2.30
N ALA A 157 -16.26 -3.62 2.99
CA ALA A 157 -15.88 -2.37 2.33
C ALA A 157 -14.57 -2.49 1.53
N LEU A 158 -13.57 -3.22 2.06
CA LEU A 158 -12.31 -3.47 1.36
C LEU A 158 -12.52 -4.37 0.12
N ARG A 159 -13.34 -5.42 0.24
CA ARG A 159 -13.69 -6.29 -0.89
C ARG A 159 -14.41 -5.51 -1.98
N ASP A 160 -15.35 -4.66 -1.61
CA ASP A 160 -16.10 -3.82 -2.53
C ASP A 160 -15.21 -2.80 -3.25
N ASP A 161 -14.26 -2.19 -2.54
CA ASP A 161 -13.27 -1.27 -3.12
C ASP A 161 -12.35 -2.00 -4.11
N ILE A 162 -11.80 -3.16 -3.72
CA ILE A 162 -10.97 -3.99 -4.60
C ILE A 162 -11.75 -4.39 -5.85
N ALA A 163 -12.98 -4.89 -5.69
CA ALA A 163 -13.82 -5.28 -6.82
C ALA A 163 -14.20 -4.09 -7.71
N ALA A 164 -14.36 -2.89 -7.15
CA ALA A 164 -14.61 -1.68 -7.92
C ALA A 164 -13.37 -1.23 -8.72
N ARG A 165 -12.17 -1.30 -8.14
CA ARG A 165 -10.91 -1.02 -8.83
C ARG A 165 -10.66 -2.01 -9.96
N ASP A 166 -10.87 -3.30 -9.71
CA ASP A 166 -10.72 -4.36 -10.71
C ASP A 166 -11.69 -4.18 -11.88
N ARG A 167 -12.95 -3.84 -11.60
CA ARG A 167 -13.93 -3.49 -12.66
C ARG A 167 -13.48 -2.28 -13.48
N ALA A 168 -13.03 -1.21 -12.84
CA ALA A 168 -12.55 -0.02 -13.56
C ALA A 168 -11.34 -0.35 -14.44
N GLN A 169 -10.43 -1.21 -13.97
CA GLN A 169 -9.29 -1.67 -14.73
C GLN A 169 -9.69 -2.56 -15.92
N ALA A 170 -10.60 -3.51 -15.72
CA ALA A 170 -11.15 -4.35 -16.78
C ALA A 170 -11.88 -3.52 -17.84
N ASP A 171 -12.64 -2.51 -17.42
CA ASP A 171 -13.29 -1.58 -18.35
C ASP A 171 -12.28 -0.76 -19.15
N LEU A 172 -11.15 -0.39 -18.56
CA LEU A 172 -10.09 0.31 -19.30
C LEU A 172 -9.52 -0.59 -20.40
N LEU A 173 -9.23 -1.84 -20.08
CA LEU A 173 -8.78 -2.85 -21.03
C LEU A 173 -9.81 -3.05 -22.17
N ASP A 174 -11.08 -3.21 -21.83
CA ASP A 174 -12.16 -3.39 -22.80
C ASP A 174 -12.29 -2.16 -23.71
N LEU A 175 -12.17 -0.95 -23.16
CA LEU A 175 -12.22 0.29 -23.92
C LEU A 175 -11.13 0.34 -25.00
N VAL A 176 -9.87 0.12 -24.61
CA VAL A 176 -8.72 0.25 -25.53
C VAL A 176 -8.67 -0.85 -26.58
N ARG A 177 -9.31 -2.00 -26.31
CA ARG A 177 -9.46 -3.09 -27.28
C ARG A 177 -10.58 -2.89 -28.30
N THR A 178 -11.46 -1.89 -28.11
CA THR A 178 -12.48 -1.61 -29.12
C THR A 178 -11.84 -1.14 -30.43
N PRO A 179 -12.33 -1.55 -31.62
CA PRO A 179 -11.71 -1.19 -32.89
C PRO A 179 -11.58 0.33 -33.12
N ARG A 180 -12.55 1.11 -32.62
CA ARG A 180 -12.51 2.59 -32.69
C ARG A 180 -11.42 3.18 -31.80
N ALA A 181 -11.25 2.65 -30.59
CA ALA A 181 -10.23 3.12 -29.67
C ALA A 181 -8.83 2.78 -30.17
N ALA A 182 -8.61 1.53 -30.59
CA ALA A 182 -7.34 1.07 -31.16
C ALA A 182 -6.94 1.94 -32.37
N ALA A 183 -7.84 2.15 -33.32
CA ALA A 183 -7.58 2.99 -34.49
C ALA A 183 -7.23 4.45 -34.12
N ALA A 184 -7.87 5.02 -33.09
CA ALA A 184 -7.54 6.36 -32.62
C ALA A 184 -6.18 6.41 -31.90
N ILE A 185 -5.87 5.43 -31.05
CA ILE A 185 -4.56 5.31 -30.41
C ILE A 185 -3.45 5.21 -31.47
N ASP A 186 -3.68 4.41 -32.51
CA ASP A 186 -2.78 4.24 -33.65
C ASP A 186 -2.58 5.51 -34.47
N ALA A 187 -3.65 6.25 -34.73
CA ALA A 187 -3.58 7.48 -35.52
C ALA A 187 -3.02 8.70 -34.76
N CYS A 188 -3.15 8.76 -33.44
CA CYS A 188 -2.92 10.01 -32.68
C CYS A 188 -1.63 10.00 -31.84
N GLY A 189 -0.94 8.87 -31.71
CA GLY A 189 0.38 8.78 -31.07
C GLY A 189 0.34 8.77 -29.54
N THR A 190 0.35 9.95 -28.91
CA THR A 190 0.45 10.11 -27.45
C THR A 190 -0.87 9.81 -26.75
N ILE A 191 -0.80 9.04 -25.65
CA ILE A 191 -1.95 8.73 -24.79
C ILE A 191 -1.83 9.51 -23.49
N TYR A 192 -2.76 10.42 -23.23
CA TYR A 192 -2.86 11.11 -21.95
C TYR A 192 -3.77 10.35 -20.99
N VAL A 193 -3.33 10.23 -19.74
CA VAL A 193 -4.05 9.54 -18.66
C VAL A 193 -4.20 10.47 -17.46
N PRO A 194 -5.21 10.29 -16.59
CA PRO A 194 -5.48 11.25 -15.52
C PRO A 194 -4.35 11.29 -14.49
N ASN A 195 -3.71 10.15 -14.24
CA ASN A 195 -2.61 10.00 -13.30
C ASN A 195 -1.64 8.92 -13.81
N HIS A 196 -0.59 8.61 -13.05
CA HIS A 196 0.43 7.65 -13.46
C HIS A 196 -0.01 6.18 -13.40
N ARG A 197 -1.13 5.86 -12.72
CA ARG A 197 -1.55 4.47 -12.49
C ARG A 197 -1.84 3.68 -13.77
N PRO A 198 -2.55 4.22 -14.78
CA PRO A 198 -2.84 3.47 -16.00
C PRO A 198 -1.64 3.30 -16.94
N VAL A 199 -0.52 4.01 -16.71
CA VAL A 199 0.66 4.00 -17.61
C VAL A 199 1.18 2.59 -17.89
N PRO A 200 1.58 1.77 -16.89
CA PRO A 200 2.13 0.44 -17.15
C PRO A 200 1.12 -0.51 -17.80
N GLU A 201 -0.15 -0.44 -17.39
CA GLU A 201 -1.21 -1.30 -17.92
C GLU A 201 -1.50 -0.99 -19.39
N LEU A 202 -1.66 0.29 -19.71
CA LEU A 202 -1.87 0.73 -21.09
C LEU A 202 -0.65 0.46 -21.96
N ALA A 203 0.57 0.66 -21.45
CA ALA A 203 1.79 0.33 -22.19
C ALA A 203 1.79 -1.15 -22.59
N PHE A 204 1.47 -2.03 -21.63
CA PHE A 204 1.40 -3.46 -21.86
C PHE A 204 0.27 -3.86 -22.82
N TRP A 205 -0.95 -3.32 -22.65
CA TRP A 205 -2.11 -3.71 -23.45
C TRP A 205 -2.13 -3.12 -24.86
N THR A 206 -1.52 -1.95 -25.06
CA THR A 206 -1.44 -1.28 -26.36
C THR A 206 -0.09 -1.50 -27.08
N GLU A 207 0.81 -2.28 -26.46
CA GLU A 207 2.17 -2.55 -26.95
C GLU A 207 2.96 -1.27 -27.26
N ARG A 208 2.75 -0.22 -26.46
CA ARG A 208 3.43 1.08 -26.61
C ARG A 208 4.54 1.27 -25.59
N SER A 209 5.48 2.14 -25.94
CA SER A 209 6.47 2.60 -24.97
C SER A 209 5.76 3.32 -23.82
N PRO A 210 6.11 3.06 -22.54
CA PRO A 210 5.59 3.83 -21.41
C PRO A 210 5.83 5.35 -21.57
N ALA A 211 6.84 5.76 -22.33
CA ALA A 211 7.13 7.17 -22.62
C ALA A 211 6.07 7.85 -23.50
N ASP A 212 5.29 7.08 -24.27
CA ASP A 212 4.20 7.60 -25.11
C ASP A 212 2.90 7.80 -24.32
N ILE A 213 2.88 7.42 -23.04
CA ILE A 213 1.73 7.47 -22.16
C ILE A 213 2.00 8.46 -21.03
N VAL A 214 1.33 9.60 -21.08
CA VAL A 214 1.69 10.77 -20.29
C VAL A 214 0.63 11.06 -19.22
N SER A 215 1.06 11.12 -17.96
CA SER A 215 0.21 11.56 -16.84
C SER A 215 -0.11 13.05 -16.94
N ALA A 216 -1.40 13.35 -17.05
CA ALA A 216 -1.93 14.71 -17.10
C ALA A 216 -1.71 15.51 -15.79
N GLN A 217 -1.49 14.82 -14.66
CA GLN A 217 -1.10 15.44 -13.39
C GLN A 217 0.34 15.99 -13.40
N LEU A 218 1.22 15.40 -14.22
CA LEU A 218 2.64 15.76 -14.25
C LEU A 218 2.99 16.64 -15.45
N THR A 219 2.29 16.47 -16.57
CA THR A 219 2.51 17.21 -17.81
C THR A 219 1.17 17.65 -18.39
N ARG A 220 1.06 18.94 -18.74
CA ARG A 220 -0.16 19.48 -19.35
C ARG A 220 -0.41 18.80 -20.71
N PRO A 221 -1.59 18.20 -20.94
CA PRO A 221 -1.89 17.56 -22.21
C PRO A 221 -1.92 18.56 -23.37
N GLY A 222 -1.35 18.17 -24.51
CA GLY A 222 -1.33 18.97 -25.73
C GLY A 222 -2.64 18.87 -26.54
N PRO A 223 -2.76 19.65 -27.64
CA PRO A 223 -3.94 19.61 -28.52
C PRO A 223 -3.99 18.39 -29.45
N ARG A 224 -2.92 17.58 -29.50
CA ARG A 224 -2.79 16.35 -30.28
C ARG A 224 -2.67 15.15 -29.36
N GLY A 225 -3.18 14.00 -29.79
CA GLY A 225 -3.18 12.76 -29.00
C GLY A 225 -4.57 12.29 -28.61
N VAL A 226 -4.62 11.22 -27.83
CA VAL A 226 -5.84 10.72 -27.18
C VAL A 226 -5.78 10.95 -25.68
N TYR A 227 -6.93 11.07 -25.04
CA TYR A 227 -7.07 11.23 -23.60
C TYR A 227 -8.02 10.17 -23.06
N VAL A 228 -7.58 9.43 -22.05
CA VAL A 228 -8.39 8.48 -21.30
C VAL A 228 -8.95 9.20 -20.08
N GLU A 229 -10.26 9.47 -20.08
CA GLU A 229 -10.94 10.22 -19.02
C GLU A 229 -11.82 9.28 -18.17
N PRO A 230 -11.75 9.33 -16.83
CA PRO A 230 -12.75 8.72 -15.97
C PRO A 230 -14.14 9.31 -16.24
N VAL A 231 -15.18 8.47 -16.34
CA VAL A 231 -16.55 8.91 -16.62
C VAL A 231 -17.11 9.84 -15.54
N ASP A 232 -16.71 9.62 -14.28
CA ASP A 232 -17.13 10.37 -13.11
C ASP A 232 -16.03 10.44 -12.03
N GLU A 233 -16.33 11.16 -10.95
CA GLU A 233 -15.42 11.33 -9.81
C GLU A 233 -15.15 10.01 -9.07
N ARG A 234 -16.11 9.09 -9.04
CA ARG A 234 -15.92 7.79 -8.37
C ARG A 234 -14.84 6.98 -9.09
N VAL A 235 -14.88 6.90 -10.42
CA VAL A 235 -13.84 6.21 -11.20
C VAL A 235 -12.51 6.95 -11.12
N ARG A 236 -12.52 8.29 -11.09
CA ARG A 236 -11.32 9.09 -10.84
C ARG A 236 -10.66 8.65 -9.53
N GLN A 237 -11.42 8.61 -8.43
CA GLN A 237 -10.91 8.17 -7.12
C GLN A 237 -10.41 6.72 -7.14
N LEU A 238 -11.12 5.80 -7.78
CA LEU A 238 -10.69 4.40 -7.92
C LEU A 238 -9.38 4.26 -8.72
N SER A 239 -9.10 5.20 -9.62
CA SER A 239 -7.89 5.24 -10.43
C SER A 239 -6.70 5.92 -9.74
N ILE A 240 -6.87 6.54 -8.57
CA ILE A 240 -5.75 7.12 -7.81
C ILE A 240 -4.99 5.99 -7.11
N LEU A 241 -3.65 6.01 -7.21
CA LEU A 241 -2.78 5.07 -6.51
C LEU A 241 -2.53 5.52 -5.07
N ASP A 242 -2.01 6.73 -4.89
CA ASP A 242 -1.85 7.40 -3.60
C ASP A 242 -2.37 8.85 -3.72
N PRO A 243 -3.36 9.27 -2.91
CA PRO A 243 -3.85 10.65 -2.90
C PRO A 243 -2.79 11.70 -2.53
N LYS A 244 -1.63 11.28 -2.00
CA LYS A 244 -0.51 12.16 -1.64
C LYS A 244 0.55 12.26 -2.73
N ASP A 245 0.42 11.52 -3.84
CA ASP A 245 1.38 11.65 -4.93
C ASP A 245 1.33 13.08 -5.50
N PRO A 246 2.49 13.63 -5.89
CA PRO A 246 2.58 15.04 -6.29
C PRO A 246 1.78 15.31 -7.57
N GLU A 247 0.92 16.33 -7.50
CA GLU A 247 0.16 16.83 -8.65
C GLU A 247 0.69 18.23 -9.04
N ARG A 248 1.15 18.39 -10.29
CA ARG A 248 1.60 19.69 -10.82
C ARG A 248 0.49 20.42 -11.59
N PHE A 249 -0.41 19.65 -12.19
CA PHE A 249 -1.51 20.15 -13.00
C PHE A 249 -2.82 19.47 -12.63
N ASP A 250 -3.91 20.20 -12.80
CA ASP A 250 -5.25 19.63 -12.77
C ASP A 250 -5.48 18.82 -14.05
N ALA A 251 -5.67 17.51 -13.90
CA ALA A 251 -5.84 16.54 -14.97
C ALA A 251 -7.21 16.72 -15.66
N ARG A 252 -7.32 17.76 -16.48
CA ARG A 252 -8.48 18.09 -17.31
C ARG A 252 -8.22 17.79 -18.77
N VAL A 253 -9.28 17.37 -19.45
CA VAL A 253 -9.26 17.16 -20.91
C VAL A 253 -9.09 18.52 -21.60
N PRO A 254 -8.16 18.65 -22.57
CA PRO A 254 -8.02 19.88 -23.34
C PRO A 254 -9.26 20.20 -24.18
N SER A 255 -9.44 21.49 -24.48
CA SER A 255 -10.50 21.93 -25.39
C SER A 255 -10.29 21.37 -26.81
N GLY A 256 -11.40 21.01 -27.45
CA GLY A 256 -11.41 20.50 -28.84
C GLY A 256 -11.22 18.98 -28.97
N TYR A 257 -10.99 18.26 -27.87
CA TYR A 257 -11.07 16.81 -27.85
C TYR A 257 -12.51 16.33 -28.11
N ARG A 258 -12.67 15.25 -28.88
CA ARG A 258 -13.97 14.65 -29.22
C ARG A 258 -14.04 13.22 -28.74
N LEU A 259 -15.21 12.80 -28.29
CA LEU A 259 -15.44 11.43 -27.84
C LEU A 259 -15.27 10.43 -29.01
N VAL A 260 -14.44 9.41 -28.80
CA VAL A 260 -14.19 8.31 -29.74
C VAL A 260 -14.95 7.06 -29.30
N ALA A 261 -14.78 6.69 -28.04
CA ALA A 261 -15.37 5.50 -27.43
C ALA A 261 -15.61 5.75 -25.94
N SER A 262 -16.58 5.04 -25.36
CA SER A 262 -16.85 5.11 -23.92
C SER A 262 -17.48 3.81 -23.44
N ASN A 263 -17.29 3.52 -22.17
CA ASN A 263 -18.04 2.51 -21.45
C ASN A 263 -18.47 3.04 -20.07
N ARG A 264 -18.77 2.14 -19.13
CA ARG A 264 -19.28 2.49 -17.80
C ARG A 264 -18.26 3.24 -16.93
N SER A 265 -16.95 3.05 -17.17
CA SER A 265 -15.90 3.65 -16.33
C SER A 265 -15.04 4.69 -17.05
N TRP A 266 -14.85 4.55 -18.36
CA TRP A 266 -13.89 5.35 -19.10
C TRP A 266 -14.45 5.93 -20.39
N ARG A 267 -13.93 7.09 -20.77
CA ARG A 267 -14.11 7.73 -22.08
C ARG A 267 -12.76 7.88 -22.73
N LEU A 268 -12.65 7.50 -24.00
CA LEU A 268 -11.52 7.85 -24.84
C LEU A 268 -11.92 9.04 -25.70
N LEU A 269 -11.15 10.12 -25.59
CA LEU A 269 -11.32 11.30 -26.43
C LEU A 269 -10.09 11.51 -27.32
N SER A 270 -10.28 11.99 -28.54
CA SER A 270 -9.19 12.32 -29.46
C SER A 270 -9.13 13.83 -29.71
N GLY A 271 -7.93 14.39 -29.63
CA GLY A 271 -7.62 15.72 -30.14
C GLY A 271 -7.39 15.70 -31.65
N ARG A 272 -6.46 16.53 -32.13
CA ARG A 272 -6.03 16.47 -33.53
C ARG A 272 -5.06 15.30 -33.74
N CYS A 273 -5.32 14.52 -34.79
CA CYS A 273 -4.46 13.40 -35.21
C CYS A 273 -3.99 13.72 -36.63
N GLY A 274 -2.74 13.39 -36.94
CA GLY A 274 -2.08 13.78 -38.19
C GLY A 274 -1.04 12.77 -38.58
#